data_AF-A0A1X9XXN7-F1
#
_entry.id   AF-A0A1X9XXN7-F1
#
_cell.length_a   1.000
_cell.length_b   1.000
_cell.length_c   1.000
_cell.angle_alpha   90.00
_cell.angle_beta   90.00
_cell.angle_gamma   90.00
#
_symmetry.space_group_name_H-M   'P 1'
#
loop_
_entity.id
_entity.type
_entity.pdbx_description
1 polymer ?
#
loop_
_entity_poly.entity_id
_entity_poly.type
_entity_poly.pdbx_seq_one_letter_code
_entity_poly.pdbx_strand_id
1 'polypeptide(L)'
;SLFIDSQAPGNVLLKGQPIIANASVGDALKVNAEDAITDETIASFLAVPLERGEQFLGLVEVMIRPPLTFRENDAQLLMRLAT
;
A
#
# COMPACT_ATOMS: atom_id res chain seq x y z
N SER A 1 2.50 -9.07 -12.96
CA SER A 1 2.91 -9.07 -11.54
C SER A 1 3.66 -7.78 -11.25
N LEU A 2 3.05 -6.86 -10.50
CA LEU A 2 3.69 -5.63 -10.06
C LEU A 2 4.62 -5.99 -8.89
N PHE A 3 5.93 -6.00 -9.12
CA PHE A 3 6.91 -6.19 -8.07
C PHE A 3 7.08 -4.84 -7.35
N ILE A 4 6.62 -4.76 -6.11
CA ILE A 4 7.00 -3.68 -5.19
C ILE A 4 8.44 -4.00 -4.73
N ASP A 5 9.39 -3.89 -5.66
CA ASP A 5 10.81 -3.98 -5.35
C ASP A 5 11.20 -2.74 -4.54
N SER A 6 11.83 -2.99 -3.40
CA SER A 6 12.45 -2.11 -2.39
C SER A 6 13.17 -0.84 -2.85
N GLN A 7 13.29 -0.58 -4.16
CA GLN A 7 13.91 0.62 -4.73
C GLN A 7 12.90 1.67 -5.25
N ALA A 8 11.62 1.31 -5.51
CA ALA A 8 10.64 2.23 -6.11
C ALA A 8 9.58 2.85 -5.14
N PRO A 9 9.05 2.15 -4.12
CA PRO A 9 7.98 2.65 -3.25
C PRO A 9 8.50 3.56 -2.12
N GLY A 10 9.67 3.23 -1.56
CA GLY A 10 10.22 3.95 -0.40
C GLY A 10 10.43 5.44 -0.69
N ASN A 11 10.89 5.79 -1.91
CA ASN A 11 11.09 7.19 -2.29
C ASN A 11 9.79 7.97 -2.56
N VAL A 12 8.69 7.29 -2.91
CA VAL A 12 7.36 7.94 -3.04
C VAL A 12 6.79 8.22 -1.66
N LEU A 13 6.91 7.26 -0.74
CA LEU A 13 6.45 7.37 0.64
C LEU A 13 7.27 8.40 1.43
N LEU A 14 8.59 8.45 1.23
CA LEU A 14 9.47 9.48 1.82
C LEU A 14 9.15 10.90 1.32
N LYS A 15 8.41 11.04 0.21
CA LYS A 15 7.93 12.34 -0.29
C LYS A 15 6.54 12.70 0.25
N GLY A 16 6.02 11.96 1.22
CA GLY A 16 4.70 12.22 1.80
C GLY A 16 3.53 11.75 0.92
N GLN A 17 3.78 10.93 -0.10
CA GLN A 17 2.76 10.54 -1.08
C GLN A 17 2.20 9.14 -0.82
N PRO A 18 0.88 8.93 -0.99
CA PRO A 18 0.27 7.62 -0.83
C PRO A 18 0.63 6.68 -1.99
N ILE A 19 0.60 5.38 -1.71
CA ILE A 19 0.70 4.32 -2.72
C ILE A 19 -0.62 3.58 -2.79
N ILE A 20 -1.19 3.49 -3.99
CA ILE A 20 -2.38 2.69 -4.28
C ILE A 20 -2.01 1.64 -5.31
N ALA A 21 -2.24 0.37 -5.00
CA ALA A 21 -2.13 -0.73 -5.94
C ALA A 21 -3.39 -1.61 -5.89
N ASN A 22 -3.91 -1.97 -7.06
CA ASN A 22 -5.05 -2.86 -7.21
C ASN A 22 -4.68 -3.96 -8.21
N ALA A 23 -4.95 -5.22 -7.88
CA ALA A 23 -4.77 -6.35 -8.76
C ALA A 23 -5.77 -6.31 -9.92
N SER A 24 -5.35 -6.82 -11.08
CA SER A 24 -6.27 -7.09 -12.18
C SER A 24 -7.10 -8.34 -11.89
N VAL A 25 -8.23 -8.50 -12.60
CA VAL A 25 -9.10 -9.68 -12.44
C VAL A 25 -8.31 -10.96 -12.71
N GLY A 26 -8.28 -11.86 -11.72
CA GLY A 26 -7.53 -13.13 -11.80
C GLY A 26 -6.05 -13.04 -11.43
N ASP A 27 -5.57 -11.88 -10.96
CA ASP A 27 -4.21 -11.69 -10.44
C ASP A 27 -4.21 -11.38 -8.93
N ALA A 28 -3.04 -11.46 -8.31
CA ALA A 28 -2.80 -11.15 -6.91
C ALA A 28 -1.63 -10.17 -6.76
N LEU A 29 -1.75 -9.23 -5.82
CA LEU A 29 -0.60 -8.43 -5.40
C LEU A 29 0.30 -9.29 -4.51
N LYS A 30 1.60 -9.22 -4.77
CA LYS A 30 2.64 -9.76 -3.88
C LYS A 30 3.32 -8.57 -3.21
N VAL A 31 2.87 -8.24 -2.00
CA VAL A 31 3.38 -7.06 -1.28
C VAL A 31 4.70 -7.42 -0.58
N ASN A 32 4.75 -8.63 0.01
CA ASN A 32 5.91 -9.12 0.75
C ASN A 32 6.45 -10.43 0.15
N ALA A 33 7.69 -10.78 0.47
CA ALA A 33 8.28 -12.07 0.08
C ALA A 33 7.50 -13.27 0.65
N GLU A 34 6.85 -13.06 1.79
CA GLU A 34 6.06 -14.06 2.53
C GLU A 34 4.71 -14.33 1.85
N ASP A 35 4.09 -13.31 1.25
CA ASP A 35 2.85 -13.43 0.46
C ASP A 35 3.06 -14.22 -0.83
N ALA A 36 4.30 -14.36 -1.29
CA ALA A 36 4.62 -15.23 -2.41
C ALA A 36 4.59 -16.73 -2.04
N ILE A 37 4.56 -17.04 -0.73
CA ILE A 37 4.66 -18.38 -0.16
C ILE A 37 3.31 -18.83 0.43
N THR A 38 2.45 -17.90 0.84
CA THR A 38 1.09 -18.18 1.29
C THR A 38 0.10 -18.06 0.12
N ASP A 39 -0.97 -18.88 0.10
CA ASP A 39 -2.09 -18.75 -0.86
C ASP A 39 -2.99 -17.52 -0.56
N GLU A 40 -2.51 -16.55 0.24
CA GLU A 40 -3.29 -15.38 0.62
C GLU A 40 -3.29 -14.34 -0.51
N THR A 41 -4.41 -14.27 -1.21
CA THR A 41 -4.58 -13.37 -2.36
C THR A 41 -4.92 -11.95 -1.90
N ILE A 42 -3.92 -11.05 -1.88
CA ILE A 42 -4.18 -9.62 -1.71
C ILE A 42 -4.69 -9.05 -3.03
N ALA A 43 -5.91 -8.51 -3.02
CA ALA A 43 -6.50 -7.87 -4.19
C ALA A 43 -6.12 -6.39 -4.28
N SER A 44 -6.00 -5.70 -3.15
CA SER A 44 -5.75 -4.26 -3.12
C SER A 44 -4.90 -3.87 -1.93
N PHE A 45 -4.03 -2.87 -2.15
CA PHE A 45 -3.07 -2.35 -1.19
C PHE A 45 -3.11 -0.81 -1.20
N LEU A 46 -3.20 -0.22 -0.02
CA LEU A 46 -3.06 1.21 0.21
C LEU A 46 -2.03 1.41 1.32
N ALA A 47 -1.00 2.20 1.04
CA ALA A 47 -0.04 2.63 2.05
C ALA A 47 0.08 4.15 2.09
N VAL A 48 0.17 4.69 3.31
CA VAL A 48 0.47 6.10 3.56
C VAL A 48 1.63 6.22 4.54
N PRO A 49 2.42 7.30 4.47
CA PRO A 49 3.41 7.61 5.49
C PRO A 49 2.71 7.90 6.84
N LEU A 50 3.29 7.39 7.92
CA LEU A 50 2.99 7.79 9.28
C LEU A 50 3.98 8.86 9.71
N GLU A 51 3.50 10.06 9.98
CA GLU A 51 4.33 11.21 10.31
C GLU A 51 3.96 11.80 11.66
N ARG A 52 4.91 12.44 12.33
CA ARG A 52 4.67 13.28 13.50
C ARG A 52 5.40 14.60 13.32
N GLY A 53 4.67 15.64 12.92
CA GLY A 53 5.30 16.86 12.41
C GLY A 53 6.10 16.54 11.16
N GLU A 54 7.38 16.93 11.11
CA GLU A 54 8.28 16.64 9.99
C GLU A 54 8.99 15.28 10.09
N GLN A 55 8.71 14.51 11.15
CA GLN A 55 9.37 13.23 11.39
C GLN A 55 8.60 12.08 10.75
N PHE A 56 9.21 11.39 9.79
CA PHE A 56 8.72 10.09 9.30
C PHE A 56 8.93 9.00 10.35
N LEU A 57 7.85 8.30 10.72
CA LEU A 57 7.87 7.23 11.72
C LEU A 57 7.74 5.84 11.12
N GLY A 58 7.16 5.72 9.92
CA GLY A 58 6.90 4.44 9.27
C GLY A 58 5.74 4.51 8.30
N LEU A 59 5.07 3.38 8.08
CA LEU A 59 3.94 3.27 7.15
C LEU A 59 2.69 2.76 7.88
N VAL A 60 1.54 3.24 7.43
CA VAL A 60 0.24 2.59 7.70
C VAL A 60 -0.21 1.91 6.41
N GLU A 61 -0.43 0.60 6.49
CA GLU A 61 -0.81 -0.23 5.35
C GLU A 61 -2.19 -0.82 5.57
N VAL A 62 -3.01 -0.80 4.52
CA VAL A 62 -4.31 -1.45 4.48
C VAL A 62 -4.35 -2.38 3.27
N MET A 63 -4.64 -3.65 3.54
CA MET A 63 -4.71 -4.70 2.54
C MET A 63 -6.12 -5.27 2.51
N ILE A 64 -6.66 -5.47 1.31
CA ILE A 64 -7.99 -6.02 1.11
C ILE A 64 -7.90 -7.25 0.21
N ARG A 65 -8.58 -8.30 0.66
CA ARG A 65 -8.87 -9.50 -0.14
C ARG A 65 -10.13 -9.25 -0.97
N PRO A 66 -10.33 -9.92 -2.12
CA PRO A 66 -11.45 -9.63 -3.02
C PRO A 66 -12.81 -9.60 -2.29
N PRO A 67 -13.74 -8.69 -2.64
CA PRO A 67 -13.77 -7.82 -3.82
C PRO A 67 -13.80 -6.31 -3.48
N LEU A 68 -12.66 -5.63 -3.44
CA LEU A 68 -12.63 -4.16 -3.32
C LEU A 68 -11.35 -3.56 -3.91
N THR A 69 -11.43 -2.34 -4.45
CA THR A 69 -10.30 -1.53 -4.92
C THR A 69 -10.25 -0.19 -4.20
N PHE A 70 -9.05 0.26 -3.83
CA PHE A 70 -8.86 1.59 -3.27
C PHE A 70 -8.90 2.67 -4.34
N ARG A 71 -9.44 3.82 -3.98
CA ARG A 71 -9.47 5.06 -4.76
C ARG A 71 -8.73 6.16 -4.03
N GLU A 72 -8.52 7.28 -4.73
CA GLU A 72 -7.81 8.44 -4.18
C GLU A 72 -8.47 9.01 -2.92
N ASN A 73 -9.80 9.00 -2.82
CA ASN A 73 -10.50 9.43 -1.60
C ASN A 73 -10.21 8.54 -0.39
N ASP A 74 -9.94 7.24 -0.59
CA ASP A 74 -9.57 6.33 0.49
C ASP A 74 -8.15 6.65 0.98
N ALA A 75 -7.23 6.99 0.06
CA ALA A 75 -5.90 7.45 0.40
C ALA A 75 -5.92 8.78 1.16
N GLN A 76 -6.73 9.75 0.71
CA GLN A 76 -6.90 11.04 1.39
C GLN A 76 -7.48 10.89 2.80
N LEU A 77 -8.42 9.96 2.99
CA LEU A 77 -8.94 9.65 4.33
C LEU A 77 -7.84 9.07 5.22
N LEU A 78 -7.10 8.07 4.73
CA LEU A 78 -6.05 7.43 5.52
C LEU A 78 -4.90 8.40 5.84
N MET A 79 -4.51 9.28 4.90
CA MET A 79 -3.53 10.34 5.13
C MET A 79 -3.92 11.26 6.31
N ARG A 80 -5.21 11.58 6.48
CA ARG A 80 -5.69 12.41 7.59
C ARG A 80 -5.65 11.71 8.96
N LEU A 81 -5.56 10.39 8.96
CA LEU A 81 -5.48 9.58 10.18
C LEU A 81 -4.03 9.29 10.58
N ALA A 82 -3.07 9.47 9.66
CA ALA A 82 -1.66 9.08 9.83
C ALA A 82 -0.73 10.27 10.18
N THR A 83 -1.26 11.29 10.88
CA THR A 83 -0.59 12.55 11.26
C THR A 83 -0.41 12.71 12.77
#